data_AF-A0A9D5MP77-F1
#
_entry.id   AF-A0A9D5MP77-F1
#
_cell.length_a   1.000
_cell.length_b   1.000
_cell.length_c   1.000
_cell.angle_alpha   90.00
_cell.angle_beta   90.00
_cell.angle_gamma   90.00
#
_symmetry.space_group_name_H-M   'P 1'
#
loop_
_entity.id
_entity.type
_entity.pdbx_description
1 polymer ?
#
loop_
_entity_poly.entity_id
_entity_poly.type
_entity_poly.pdbx_seq_one_letter_code
_entity_poly.pdbx_strand_id
1 'polypeptide(L)'
;MEGMEQLAECGRRIAECENEIKGLREKTETLKLLKGKLLSAKDECGYLQSDNLMYVGNAENVEDNLKAVYVYCEEQRGYLKGGMYTAHMTECEDMIYRIDEKINWYESEVQGLYASISRINSQMESIRTQMQDLEGM
;
A
#
# COMPACT_ATOMS: atom_id res chain seq x y z
N MET A 1 28.89 -12.60 28.06
CA MET A 1 28.85 -12.54 26.58
C MET A 1 27.42 -12.64 26.06
N GLU A 2 26.65 -13.66 26.44
CA GLU A 2 25.28 -13.93 25.94
C GLU A 2 24.36 -12.69 25.80
N GLY A 3 24.29 -11.81 26.81
CA GLY A 3 23.47 -10.58 26.74
C GLY A 3 23.85 -9.62 25.57
N MET A 4 25.12 -9.54 25.18
CA MET A 4 25.55 -8.74 24.03
C MET A 4 25.08 -9.35 22.70
N GLU A 5 25.01 -10.68 22.61
CA GLU A 5 24.50 -11.39 21.45
C GLU A 5 22.97 -11.23 21.33
N GLN A 6 22.26 -11.29 22.46
CA GLN A 6 20.82 -11.01 22.53
C GLN A 6 20.50 -9.54 22.16
N LEU A 7 21.33 -8.57 22.60
CA LEU A 7 21.20 -7.17 22.20
C LEU A 7 21.47 -6.95 20.70
N ALA A 8 22.48 -7.61 20.14
CA ALA A 8 22.78 -7.55 18.72
C ALA A 8 21.63 -8.14 17.86
N GLU A 9 21.03 -9.25 18.31
CA GLU A 9 19.87 -9.85 17.68
C GLU A 9 18.62 -8.96 17.74
N CYS A 10 18.37 -8.31 18.88
CA CYS A 10 17.30 -7.30 18.98
C CYS A 10 17.54 -6.13 18.00
N GLY A 11 18.78 -5.67 17.84
CA GLY A 11 19.16 -4.66 16.87
C GLY A 11 18.89 -5.08 15.42
N ARG A 12 19.21 -6.33 15.04
CA ARG A 12 18.88 -6.89 13.71
C ARG A 12 17.37 -6.84 13.46
N ARG A 13 16.58 -7.38 14.40
CA ARG A 13 15.12 -7.48 14.27
C ARG A 13 14.41 -6.12 14.21
N ILE A 14 14.95 -5.08 14.86
CA ILE A 14 14.47 -3.70 14.69
C ILE A 14 14.75 -3.21 13.27
N ALA A 15 15.99 -3.35 12.78
CA ALA A 15 16.36 -2.91 11.44
C ALA A 15 15.56 -3.64 10.33
N GLU A 16 15.22 -4.91 10.52
CA GLU A 16 14.32 -5.65 9.64
C GLU A 16 12.92 -5.01 9.60
N CYS A 17 12.31 -4.75 10.77
CA CYS A 17 11.01 -4.08 10.86
C CYS A 17 11.03 -2.66 10.25
N GLU A 18 12.11 -1.89 10.43
CA GLU A 18 12.24 -0.55 9.86
C GLU A 18 12.33 -0.56 8.33
N ASN A 19 13.06 -1.53 7.75
CA ASN A 19 13.12 -1.73 6.30
C ASN A 19 11.75 -2.16 5.73
N GLU A 20 11.01 -3.01 6.43
CA GLU A 20 9.67 -3.41 6.00
C GLU A 20 8.66 -2.25 6.09
N ILE A 21 8.67 -1.48 7.19
CA ILE A 21 7.87 -0.25 7.33
C ILE A 21 8.15 0.72 6.17
N LYS A 22 9.42 0.89 5.77
CA LYS A 22 9.79 1.73 4.63
C LYS A 22 9.17 1.20 3.33
N GLY A 23 9.34 -0.08 3.02
CA GLY A 23 8.79 -0.69 1.80
C GLY A 23 7.25 -0.68 1.74
N LEU A 24 6.57 -0.80 2.89
CA LEU A 24 5.11 -0.66 3.00
C LEU A 24 4.67 0.79 2.75
N ARG A 25 5.37 1.79 3.32
CA ARG A 25 5.10 3.22 3.06
C ARG A 25 5.27 3.58 1.58
N GLU A 26 6.34 3.12 0.92
CA GLU A 26 6.58 3.38 -0.51
C GLU A 26 5.47 2.80 -1.41
N LYS A 27 4.95 1.61 -1.07
CA LYS A 27 3.77 1.03 -1.74
C LYS A 27 2.50 1.83 -1.45
N THR A 28 2.28 2.27 -0.21
CA THR A 28 1.12 3.07 0.19
C THR A 28 1.04 4.41 -0.54
N GLU A 29 2.15 5.14 -0.66
CA GLU A 29 2.16 6.43 -1.40
C GLU A 29 2.01 6.22 -2.92
N THR A 30 2.52 5.11 -3.46
CA THR A 30 2.28 4.70 -4.85
C THR A 30 0.78 4.43 -5.11
N LEU A 31 0.11 3.73 -4.18
CA LEU A 31 -1.33 3.50 -4.24
C LEU A 31 -2.15 4.80 -4.10
N LYS A 32 -1.76 5.72 -3.21
CA LYS A 32 -2.41 7.04 -3.08
C LYS A 32 -2.29 7.85 -4.36
N LEU A 33 -1.13 7.83 -5.04
CA LEU A 33 -0.94 8.47 -6.34
C LEU A 33 -1.81 7.83 -7.44
N LEU A 34 -1.93 6.51 -7.48
CA LEU A 34 -2.79 5.80 -8.43
C LEU A 34 -4.28 6.10 -8.19
N LYS A 35 -4.74 6.10 -6.93
CA LYS A 35 -6.10 6.54 -6.57
C LYS A 35 -6.35 7.99 -6.99
N GLY A 36 -5.40 8.89 -6.77
CA GLY A 36 -5.49 10.29 -7.23
C GLY A 36 -5.71 10.39 -8.73
N LYS A 37 -4.93 9.65 -9.54
CA LYS A 37 -5.10 9.59 -11.00
C LYS A 37 -6.44 9.00 -11.42
N LEU A 38 -6.90 7.92 -10.78
CA LEU A 38 -8.22 7.34 -11.06
C LEU A 38 -9.36 8.30 -10.72
N LEU A 39 -9.25 9.07 -9.64
CA LEU A 39 -10.24 10.10 -9.31
C LEU A 39 -10.24 11.23 -10.36
N SER A 40 -9.08 11.76 -10.76
CA SER A 40 -9.02 12.75 -11.84
C SER A 40 -9.58 12.23 -13.16
N ALA A 41 -9.22 11.00 -13.55
CA ALA A 41 -9.76 10.37 -14.76
C ALA A 41 -11.29 10.14 -14.66
N LYS A 42 -11.80 9.75 -13.48
CA LYS A 42 -13.24 9.60 -13.21
C LYS A 42 -13.99 10.94 -13.32
N ASP A 43 -13.43 12.01 -12.75
CA ASP A 43 -14.02 13.35 -12.78
C ASP A 43 -14.00 13.93 -14.21
N GLU A 44 -12.88 13.79 -14.94
CA GLU A 44 -12.77 14.14 -16.36
C GLU A 44 -13.77 13.33 -17.23
N CYS A 45 -13.94 12.05 -16.93
CA CYS A 45 -14.98 11.23 -17.57
C CYS A 45 -16.40 11.73 -17.24
N GLY A 46 -16.65 12.20 -16.01
CA GLY A 46 -17.92 12.82 -15.62
C GLY A 46 -18.33 14.01 -16.50
N TYR A 47 -17.37 14.76 -17.06
CA TYR A 47 -17.65 15.86 -17.99
C TYR A 47 -18.00 15.39 -19.43
N LEU A 48 -17.65 14.16 -19.81
CA LEU A 48 -17.95 13.57 -21.13
C LEU A 48 -19.33 12.88 -21.18
N GLN A 49 -20.13 12.98 -20.11
CA GLN A 49 -21.39 12.25 -19.93
C GLN A 49 -22.54 12.65 -20.88
N SER A 50 -22.32 13.49 -21.89
CA SER A 50 -23.33 13.76 -22.94
C SER A 50 -23.53 12.57 -23.89
N ASP A 51 -22.46 11.79 -24.17
CA ASP A 51 -22.43 10.82 -25.26
C ASP A 51 -21.72 9.50 -24.92
N ASN A 52 -22.47 8.57 -24.33
CA ASN A 52 -22.43 7.14 -24.68
C ASN A 52 -21.05 6.41 -24.85
N LEU A 53 -20.39 5.79 -23.84
CA LEU A 53 -20.17 4.31 -23.70
C LEU A 53 -19.54 3.36 -24.88
N MET A 54 -18.98 2.12 -24.67
CA MET A 54 -19.07 0.72 -25.37
C MET A 54 -18.28 -0.61 -24.80
N TYR A 55 -18.56 -1.22 -23.60
CA TYR A 55 -18.04 -2.50 -22.90
C TYR A 55 -16.49 -2.79 -22.64
N VAL A 56 -16.09 -3.66 -21.64
CA VAL A 56 -14.69 -4.14 -21.33
C VAL A 56 -14.58 -5.62 -20.86
N GLY A 57 -13.36 -6.20 -20.74
CA GLY A 57 -13.10 -7.59 -20.28
C GLY A 57 -11.93 -7.79 -19.28
N ASN A 58 -11.82 -9.02 -18.75
CA ASN A 58 -11.00 -9.41 -17.57
C ASN A 58 -9.48 -9.50 -17.77
N ALA A 59 -8.72 -9.27 -16.69
CA ALA A 59 -7.31 -9.69 -16.50
C ALA A 59 -6.97 -9.86 -15.00
N GLU A 60 -5.92 -10.62 -14.66
CA GLU A 60 -5.73 -11.20 -13.30
C GLU A 60 -4.71 -10.49 -12.38
N ASN A 61 -3.86 -9.56 -12.86
CA ASN A 61 -2.84 -8.91 -12.02
C ASN A 61 -3.14 -7.42 -11.78
N VAL A 62 -3.46 -7.03 -10.54
CA VAL A 62 -4.01 -5.70 -10.21
C VAL A 62 -3.11 -4.53 -10.62
N GLU A 63 -1.78 -4.61 -10.47
CA GLU A 63 -0.90 -3.48 -10.80
C GLU A 63 -0.73 -3.28 -12.31
N ASP A 64 -0.71 -4.37 -13.08
CA ASP A 64 -0.64 -4.31 -14.54
C ASP A 64 -2.01 -4.00 -15.14
N ASN A 65 -3.11 -4.47 -14.52
CA ASN A 65 -4.47 -4.03 -14.82
C ASN A 65 -4.61 -2.51 -14.66
N LEU A 66 -4.09 -1.92 -13.57
CA LEU A 66 -4.17 -0.48 -13.33
C LEU A 66 -3.40 0.33 -14.39
N LYS A 67 -2.26 -0.17 -14.88
CA LYS A 67 -1.51 0.45 -15.98
C LYS A 67 -2.24 0.28 -17.31
N ALA A 68 -2.75 -0.92 -17.60
CA ALA A 68 -3.48 -1.23 -18.83
C ALA A 68 -4.79 -0.43 -18.92
N VAL A 69 -5.55 -0.31 -17.84
CA VAL A 69 -6.79 0.48 -17.79
C VAL A 69 -6.48 1.97 -17.88
N TYR A 70 -5.43 2.49 -17.25
CA TYR A 70 -5.03 3.89 -17.44
C TYR A 70 -4.71 4.19 -18.91
N VAL A 71 -3.90 3.36 -19.57
CA VAL A 71 -3.57 3.50 -21.00
C VAL A 71 -4.82 3.35 -21.87
N TYR A 72 -5.68 2.39 -21.58
CA TYR A 72 -6.94 2.17 -22.30
C TYR A 72 -7.92 3.36 -22.16
N CYS A 73 -7.99 4.00 -20.99
CA CYS A 73 -8.78 5.22 -20.81
C CYS A 73 -8.25 6.41 -21.63
N GLU A 74 -6.93 6.58 -21.71
CA GLU A 74 -6.29 7.58 -22.59
C GLU A 74 -6.57 7.29 -24.08
N GLU A 75 -6.55 6.01 -24.50
CA GLU A 75 -6.85 5.59 -25.87
C GLU A 75 -8.34 5.67 -26.24
N GLN A 76 -9.25 5.29 -25.32
CA GLN A 76 -10.71 5.37 -25.51
C GLN A 76 -11.25 6.80 -25.51
N ARG A 77 -10.42 7.78 -25.14
CA ARG A 77 -10.75 9.23 -25.21
C ARG A 77 -11.10 9.72 -26.62
N GLY A 78 -10.96 8.87 -27.65
CA GLY A 78 -11.36 9.14 -29.03
C GLY A 78 -12.61 8.40 -29.58
N TYR A 79 -13.26 7.47 -28.84
CA TYR A 79 -14.09 6.43 -29.49
C TYR A 79 -15.54 6.18 -28.99
N LEU A 80 -16.02 6.84 -27.93
CA LEU A 80 -17.25 6.43 -27.23
C LEU A 80 -18.56 6.65 -28.05
N LYS A 81 -19.34 5.56 -28.32
CA LYS A 81 -20.76 5.61 -28.78
C LYS A 81 -21.69 4.37 -28.53
N GLY A 82 -21.85 3.91 -27.28
CA GLY A 82 -22.91 2.99 -26.73
C GLY A 82 -22.49 1.68 -26.00
N GLY A 83 -22.66 1.53 -24.65
CA GLY A 83 -22.33 0.35 -23.79
C GLY A 83 -21.46 0.48 -22.47
N MET A 84 -20.19 0.93 -22.56
CA MET A 84 -19.05 1.00 -21.56
C MET A 84 -19.35 1.80 -20.31
N TYR A 85 -19.73 3.06 -20.45
CA TYR A 85 -19.20 4.10 -19.55
C TYR A 85 -19.66 3.93 -18.10
N THR A 86 -20.88 3.42 -17.89
CA THR A 86 -21.37 3.02 -16.57
C THR A 86 -20.59 1.82 -16.02
N ALA A 87 -20.26 0.83 -16.83
CA ALA A 87 -19.37 -0.26 -16.44
C ALA A 87 -17.97 0.27 -16.07
N HIS A 88 -17.33 1.13 -16.88
CA HIS A 88 -16.02 1.72 -16.54
C HIS A 88 -16.05 2.60 -15.30
N MET A 89 -17.12 3.36 -15.08
CA MET A 89 -17.26 4.16 -13.86
C MET A 89 -17.41 3.24 -12.64
N THR A 90 -18.15 2.14 -12.74
CA THR A 90 -18.22 1.10 -11.71
C THR A 90 -16.89 0.37 -11.54
N GLU A 91 -16.19 0.01 -12.60
CA GLU A 91 -14.86 -0.63 -12.59
C GLU A 91 -13.81 0.28 -11.93
N CYS A 92 -13.84 1.58 -12.21
CA CYS A 92 -13.02 2.59 -11.53
C CYS A 92 -13.41 2.76 -10.05
N GLU A 93 -14.70 2.72 -9.70
CA GLU A 93 -15.14 2.74 -8.30
C GLU A 93 -14.68 1.49 -7.53
N ASP A 94 -14.81 0.30 -8.13
CA ASP A 94 -14.29 -0.97 -7.63
C ASP A 94 -12.76 -0.93 -7.45
N MET A 95 -12.03 -0.34 -8.41
CA MET A 95 -10.57 -0.19 -8.32
C MET A 95 -10.17 0.80 -7.22
N ILE A 96 -10.86 1.93 -7.10
CA ILE A 96 -10.63 2.90 -6.01
C ILE A 96 -10.90 2.24 -4.65
N TYR A 97 -11.98 1.48 -4.52
CA TYR A 97 -12.32 0.73 -3.31
C TYR A 97 -11.25 -0.31 -2.95
N ARG A 98 -10.81 -1.14 -3.91
CA ARG A 98 -9.72 -2.13 -3.70
C ARG A 98 -8.38 -1.48 -3.37
N ILE A 99 -8.10 -0.29 -3.91
CA ILE A 99 -6.92 0.50 -3.54
C ILE A 99 -7.03 0.97 -2.08
N ASP A 100 -8.19 1.45 -1.64
CA ASP A 100 -8.40 1.84 -0.24
C ASP A 100 -8.29 0.64 0.73
N GLU A 101 -8.86 -0.52 0.40
CA GLU A 101 -8.66 -1.75 1.17
C GLU A 101 -7.16 -2.10 1.30
N LYS A 102 -6.39 -1.93 0.21
CA LYS A 102 -4.96 -2.25 0.21
C LYS A 102 -4.10 -1.21 0.94
N ILE A 103 -4.46 0.08 0.89
CA ILE A 103 -3.88 1.14 1.70
C ILE A 103 -4.12 0.85 3.18
N ASN A 104 -5.38 0.60 3.57
CA ASN A 104 -5.77 0.28 4.94
C ASN A 104 -5.01 -0.95 5.48
N TRP A 105 -4.83 -1.98 4.64
CA TRP A 105 -4.03 -3.15 4.99
C TRP A 105 -2.56 -2.80 5.23
N TYR A 106 -1.88 -2.11 4.31
CA TYR A 106 -0.48 -1.70 4.51
C TYR A 106 -0.30 -0.78 5.73
N GLU A 107 -1.23 0.14 6.00
CA GLU A 107 -1.17 1.02 7.17
C GLU A 107 -1.41 0.25 8.49
N SER A 108 -2.20 -0.83 8.47
CA SER A 108 -2.35 -1.77 9.60
C SER A 108 -1.07 -2.58 9.86
N GLU A 109 -0.44 -3.14 8.82
CA GLU A 109 0.83 -3.89 8.98
C GLU A 109 1.94 -2.99 9.54
N VAL A 110 2.03 -1.73 9.08
CA VAL A 110 2.97 -0.72 9.63
C VAL A 110 2.74 -0.50 11.13
N GLN A 111 1.49 -0.47 11.61
CA GLN A 111 1.19 -0.36 13.05
C GLN A 111 1.61 -1.63 13.82
N GLY A 112 1.42 -2.82 13.24
CA GLY A 112 1.90 -4.10 13.80
C GLY A 112 3.42 -4.17 13.94
N LEU A 113 4.15 -3.65 12.96
CA LEU A 113 5.62 -3.55 12.99
C LEU A 113 6.09 -2.54 14.04
N TYR A 114 5.44 -1.39 14.20
CA TYR A 114 5.74 -0.46 15.31
C TYR A 114 5.50 -1.07 16.69
N ALA A 115 4.41 -1.83 16.87
CA ALA A 115 4.16 -2.57 18.11
C ALA A 115 5.24 -3.65 18.37
N SER A 116 5.80 -4.24 17.31
CA SER A 116 6.89 -5.21 17.40
C SER A 116 8.22 -4.54 17.78
N ILE A 117 8.59 -3.42 17.16
CA ILE A 117 9.75 -2.59 17.54
C ILE A 117 9.63 -2.14 19.01
N SER A 118 8.45 -1.71 19.46
CA SER A 118 8.21 -1.33 20.85
C SER A 118 8.50 -2.47 21.83
N ARG A 119 8.02 -3.69 21.54
CA ARG A 119 8.32 -4.89 22.35
C ARG A 119 9.81 -5.22 22.37
N ILE A 120 10.49 -5.18 21.22
CA ILE A 120 11.93 -5.48 21.14
C ILE A 120 12.74 -4.46 21.95
N ASN A 121 12.39 -3.17 21.92
CA ASN A 121 13.03 -2.15 22.77
C ASN A 121 12.86 -2.45 24.27
N SER A 122 11.68 -2.91 24.71
CA SER A 122 11.49 -3.37 26.10
C SER A 122 12.33 -4.61 26.45
N GLN A 123 12.52 -5.53 25.51
CA GLN A 123 13.43 -6.66 25.69
C GLN A 123 14.89 -6.20 25.84
N MET A 124 15.35 -5.28 24.98
CA MET A 124 16.70 -4.70 25.05
C MET A 124 16.97 -4.01 26.39
N GLU A 125 16.01 -3.25 26.92
CA GLU A 125 16.19 -2.58 28.21
C GLU A 125 16.28 -3.59 29.36
N SER A 126 15.45 -4.63 29.35
CA SER A 126 15.55 -5.72 30.33
C SER A 126 16.90 -6.44 30.28
N ILE A 127 17.48 -6.65 29.09
CA ILE A 127 18.81 -7.27 28.94
C ILE A 127 19.90 -6.33 29.44
N ARG A 128 19.80 -5.01 29.19
CA ARG A 128 20.74 -4.01 29.72
C ARG A 128 20.75 -3.98 31.25
N THR A 129 19.58 -3.97 31.89
CA THR A 129 19.52 -4.03 33.37
C THR A 129 20.15 -5.30 33.91
N GLN A 130 19.83 -6.47 33.34
CA GLN A 130 20.43 -7.74 33.74
C GLN A 130 21.96 -7.76 33.54
N MET A 131 22.49 -7.12 32.49
CA MET A 131 23.93 -6.97 32.31
C MET A 131 24.55 -6.04 33.34
N GLN A 132 23.91 -4.90 33.66
CA GLN A 132 24.39 -3.96 34.68
C GLN A 132 24.41 -4.58 36.08
N ASP A 133 23.38 -5.35 36.43
CA ASP A 133 23.31 -6.09 37.69
C ASP A 133 24.45 -7.12 37.79
N LEU A 134 24.78 -7.82 36.69
CA LEU A 134 25.88 -8.79 36.62
C LEU A 134 27.28 -8.17 36.55
N GLU A 135 27.42 -6.93 36.08
CA GLU A 135 28.68 -6.18 36.05
C GLU A 135 28.95 -5.41 37.37
N GLY A 136 27.94 -5.30 38.24
CA GLY A 136 28.02 -4.66 39.56
C GLY A 136 28.23 -5.60 40.76
N MET A 137 28.41 -6.91 40.52
CA MET A 137 28.58 -7.97 41.54
C MET A 137 29.99 -8.56 41.59
#